data_AF-A0A6A6RFJ9-F1
#
_entry.id   AF-A0A6A6RFJ9-F1
#
_cell.length_a   1.000
_cell.length_b   1.000
_cell.length_c   1.000
_cell.angle_alpha   90.00
_cell.angle_beta   90.00
_cell.angle_gamma   90.00
#
_symmetry.space_group_name_H-M   'P 1'
#
loop_
_entity.id
_entity.type
_entity.pdbx_description
1 polymer ?
#
loop_
_entity_poly.entity_id
_entity_poly.type
_entity_poly.pdbx_seq_one_letter_code
_entity_poly.pdbx_strand_id
1 'polypeptide(L)'
;MAEQPQSRGSTPGAAPPLRRPLEDDHHAPAVSSPLNPNPDGAARSRPARPPPREQREKRETLKKREASASARGGTPNPKSKKNGVSTPSPMRYSVPEPKVSDYEVPKDGIFASHEPSPILTPNEQTELKKAVDHAWNKKGYRYTHCVADPHFRHKQFYRQSDSRPYGPRMSHEDCDKWFHFDESASMVTNEKGWRMGRGNVVAREGRFYYEVKILKGIPTDGPPALKHSENGHPIAQPHVRMGWARREAPLDAPVGFDGYSYAITDLRLETIHRSRASKIFKPLPKGTKAKHMKARPPLGKPSPVEYITDMDVREGDVIGLEIQLPSLSMHRKVVEGIYNPAVDIGDGFDASPHSSGPRDPLNMDKPLDIIRDRIPVPYKGSFYFEQLDYVATKPMESYSDRGPATKTILSPNHEDPPLRSLPQSAIKVYKNGKEVGIAFENLLSFLPPASAPSAPAGARLGFDDGMVGYFPSIAAFCGGIAQVNFGPDFWCPPEEIVNQSKDVDMAGSDNNDGIPEGRKLRAIGDRYKEQIAEDVVWDIIDEVDFFTQDGGWDYRGEFDPSISAIKATPTARGMAGGLDDGVGVEVGRRY
;
A
#
# COMPACT_ATOMS: atom_id res chain seq x y z
N MET A 1 21.09 61.87 -19.61
CA MET A 1 20.31 62.60 -20.64
C MET A 1 19.43 61.56 -21.31
N ALA A 2 18.09 61.55 -21.26
CA ALA A 2 17.04 62.47 -20.81
C ALA A 2 15.84 61.60 -20.32
N GLU A 3 15.32 61.81 -19.11
CA GLU A 3 14.03 62.43 -18.72
C GLU A 3 12.75 61.56 -18.88
N GLN A 4 12.07 61.36 -17.74
CA GLN A 4 10.69 60.87 -17.59
C GLN A 4 9.67 61.98 -17.92
N PRO A 5 8.38 61.62 -18.10
CA PRO A 5 7.42 62.07 -17.07
C PRO A 5 6.29 61.06 -16.72
N GLN A 6 5.71 61.27 -15.54
CA GLN A 6 4.49 60.66 -15.01
C GLN A 6 3.23 61.35 -15.56
N SER A 7 2.09 60.64 -15.70
CA SER A 7 0.76 61.21 -15.40
C SER A 7 -0.29 60.13 -15.09
N ARG A 8 -1.27 60.52 -14.26
CA ARG A 8 -2.29 59.72 -13.55
C ARG A 8 -3.69 59.79 -14.19
N GLY A 9 -4.56 58.86 -13.79
CA GLY A 9 -6.03 58.96 -13.71
C GLY A 9 -6.70 57.64 -14.14
N SER A 10 -7.77 57.08 -13.55
CA SER A 10 -8.62 57.36 -12.38
C SER A 10 -9.42 56.06 -12.06
N THR A 11 -9.60 55.78 -10.76
CA THR A 11 -10.34 54.73 -9.99
C THR A 11 -11.84 54.48 -10.35
N PRO A 12 -12.63 53.59 -9.66
CA PRO A 12 -12.38 52.44 -8.72
C PRO A 12 -13.33 51.20 -8.90
N GLY A 13 -13.16 50.12 -8.10
CA GLY A 13 -14.22 49.11 -7.87
C GLY A 13 -13.93 47.94 -6.89
N ALA A 14 -14.22 48.16 -5.60
CA ALA A 14 -14.63 47.22 -4.52
C ALA A 14 -13.76 46.01 -4.08
N ALA A 15 -13.20 46.11 -2.86
CA ALA A 15 -12.65 45.01 -2.05
C ALA A 15 -13.58 44.66 -0.87
N PRO A 16 -13.62 43.39 -0.40
CA PRO A 16 -14.50 42.93 0.69
C PRO A 16 -13.96 43.25 2.10
N PRO A 17 -14.83 43.42 3.12
CA PRO A 17 -14.43 43.98 4.42
C PRO A 17 -13.92 42.95 5.45
N LEU A 18 -12.87 43.33 6.17
CA LEU A 18 -12.44 42.75 7.45
C LEU A 18 -13.33 43.24 8.61
N ARG A 19 -13.68 42.36 9.55
CA ARG A 19 -14.21 42.75 10.87
C ARG A 19 -13.16 42.54 11.96
N ARG A 20 -12.97 43.60 12.78
CA ARG A 20 -12.23 43.63 14.05
C ARG A 20 -13.16 43.29 15.24
N PRO A 21 -12.61 42.90 16.40
CA PRO A 21 -13.37 42.47 17.57
C PRO A 21 -13.83 43.67 18.43
N LEU A 22 -15.00 43.53 19.06
CA LEU A 22 -15.59 44.48 20.01
C LEU A 22 -15.49 43.90 21.43
N GLU A 23 -14.77 44.62 22.29
CA GLU A 23 -14.86 44.58 23.75
C GLU A 23 -16.08 45.40 24.19
N ASP A 24 -16.85 44.95 25.18
CA ASP A 24 -17.66 45.81 26.05
C ASP A 24 -17.99 45.08 27.37
N ASP A 25 -17.26 45.51 28.39
CA ASP A 25 -17.60 45.76 29.80
C ASP A 25 -18.69 44.97 30.56
N HIS A 26 -18.19 44.23 31.57
CA HIS A 26 -18.31 44.60 32.98
C HIS A 26 -19.65 45.17 33.49
N HIS A 27 -20.58 44.31 33.92
CA HIS A 27 -21.53 44.63 35.00
C HIS A 27 -21.90 43.37 35.82
N ALA A 28 -21.15 43.12 36.91
CA ALA A 28 -21.61 42.29 38.02
C ALA A 28 -21.09 42.89 39.34
N PRO A 29 -21.94 43.13 40.36
CA PRO A 29 -21.51 43.72 41.62
C PRO A 29 -20.68 42.76 42.47
N ALA A 30 -19.72 43.32 43.21
CA ALA A 30 -18.63 42.60 43.88
C ALA A 30 -18.96 41.99 45.27
N VAL A 31 -20.23 41.86 45.66
CA VAL A 31 -20.61 41.26 46.96
C VAL A 31 -21.91 40.47 46.83
N SER A 32 -21.89 39.20 47.27
CA SER A 32 -23.04 38.27 47.23
C SER A 32 -24.04 38.52 48.37
N SER A 33 -25.32 38.28 48.08
CA SER A 33 -26.44 38.41 49.03
C SER A 33 -26.49 37.24 50.03
N PRO A 34 -26.89 37.46 51.31
CA PRO A 34 -26.66 36.53 52.43
C PRO A 34 -27.68 35.38 52.55
N LEU A 35 -28.40 35.05 51.47
CA LEU A 35 -29.46 34.02 51.47
C LEU A 35 -29.06 32.72 50.77
N ASN A 36 -27.79 32.54 50.42
CA ASN A 36 -27.29 31.24 49.94
C ASN A 36 -25.78 31.08 50.23
N PRO A 37 -25.38 30.38 51.31
CA PRO A 37 -23.96 30.14 51.61
C PRO A 37 -23.39 29.07 50.68
N ASN A 38 -22.28 29.40 50.03
CA ASN A 38 -21.52 28.53 49.13
C ASN A 38 -20.72 27.49 49.96
N PRO A 39 -20.81 26.17 49.70
CA PRO A 39 -19.78 25.23 50.09
C PRO A 39 -18.81 25.04 48.92
N ASP A 40 -17.56 25.46 49.12
CA ASP A 40 -16.48 25.24 48.17
C ASP A 40 -16.18 23.75 47.96
N GLY A 41 -15.78 23.43 46.72
CA GLY A 41 -14.69 22.47 46.49
C GLY A 41 -15.10 21.07 46.05
N ALA A 42 -14.78 20.80 44.77
CA ALA A 42 -14.63 19.50 44.13
C ALA A 42 -15.87 18.90 43.41
N ALA A 43 -15.64 18.56 42.14
CA ALA A 43 -16.46 17.78 41.23
C ALA A 43 -17.76 18.45 40.71
N ARG A 44 -17.76 18.87 39.43
CA ARG A 44 -18.62 18.30 38.37
C ARG A 44 -18.47 19.00 37.02
N SER A 45 -18.60 18.16 36.00
CA SER A 45 -18.62 18.35 34.55
C SER A 45 -19.53 19.46 34.03
N ARG A 46 -19.07 20.17 32.98
CA ARG A 46 -19.90 21.05 32.15
C ARG A 46 -21.09 20.27 31.53
N PRO A 47 -22.32 20.80 31.56
CA PRO A 47 -23.45 20.19 30.88
C PRO A 47 -23.38 20.41 29.35
N ALA A 48 -23.77 19.37 28.61
CA ALA A 48 -23.79 19.30 27.16
C ALA A 48 -24.79 20.27 26.52
N ARG A 49 -24.44 20.73 25.32
CA ARG A 49 -25.24 21.56 24.40
C ARG A 49 -26.49 20.77 23.96
N PRO A 50 -27.69 21.39 23.88
CA PRO A 50 -28.92 20.70 23.52
C PRO A 50 -28.92 20.24 22.04
N PRO A 51 -29.52 19.07 21.72
CA PRO A 51 -29.56 18.54 20.36
C PRO A 51 -30.52 19.35 19.45
N PRO A 52 -30.26 19.41 18.13
CA PRO A 52 -31.11 20.11 17.18
C PRO A 52 -32.46 19.39 17.01
N ARG A 53 -33.55 20.19 17.01
CA ARG A 53 -34.94 19.75 16.82
C ARG A 53 -35.15 18.99 15.50
N GLU A 54 -35.78 17.82 15.59
CA GLU A 54 -36.34 17.07 14.47
C GLU A 54 -37.36 17.90 13.67
N GLN A 55 -37.22 17.91 12.35
CA GLN A 55 -38.26 18.38 11.43
C GLN A 55 -39.38 17.35 11.37
N ARG A 56 -40.56 17.77 11.81
CA ARG A 56 -41.82 17.02 11.80
C ARG A 56 -42.30 16.84 10.36
N GLU A 57 -42.23 15.61 9.84
CA GLU A 57 -42.83 15.26 8.54
C GLU A 57 -44.36 15.43 8.59
N LYS A 58 -44.89 16.08 7.56
CA LYS A 58 -46.34 16.29 7.37
C LYS A 58 -47.00 14.96 6.99
N ARG A 59 -47.90 14.53 7.87
CA ARG A 59 -48.82 13.40 7.73
C ARG A 59 -49.83 13.68 6.59
N GLU A 60 -49.59 13.15 5.39
CA GLU A 60 -50.60 13.10 4.33
C GLU A 60 -51.63 11.99 4.59
N THR A 61 -52.86 12.28 4.22
CA THR A 61 -54.08 11.69 4.77
C THR A 61 -54.52 10.40 4.07
N LEU A 62 -55.01 9.49 4.91
CA LEU A 62 -55.46 8.13 4.65
C LEU A 62 -56.82 8.09 3.94
N LYS A 63 -56.97 8.78 2.79
CA LYS A 63 -58.24 8.86 2.04
C LYS A 63 -58.10 8.91 0.51
N LYS A 64 -57.03 8.31 -0.03
CA LYS A 64 -56.89 8.06 -1.48
C LYS A 64 -56.41 6.64 -1.82
N ARG A 65 -56.69 5.68 -0.92
CA ARG A 65 -56.32 4.26 -1.02
C ARG A 65 -57.53 3.32 -0.96
N GLU A 66 -58.68 3.75 -1.46
CA GLU A 66 -59.89 2.90 -1.53
C GLU A 66 -60.58 2.89 -2.91
N ALA A 67 -60.05 3.61 -3.92
CA ALA A 67 -60.70 3.73 -5.24
C ALA A 67 -60.05 2.90 -6.37
N SER A 68 -59.39 1.77 -6.05
CA SER A 68 -59.00 0.78 -7.07
C SER A 68 -58.99 -0.67 -6.54
N ALA A 69 -59.76 -0.94 -5.48
CA ALA A 69 -60.01 -2.28 -4.99
C ALA A 69 -61.23 -2.90 -5.70
N SER A 70 -61.11 -3.18 -6.99
CA SER A 70 -62.02 -4.08 -7.73
C SER A 70 -61.38 -4.56 -9.03
N ALA A 71 -60.41 -5.47 -8.90
CA ALA A 71 -60.11 -6.49 -9.90
C ALA A 71 -59.29 -7.60 -9.22
N ARG A 72 -59.97 -8.70 -8.85
CA ARG A 72 -59.31 -9.94 -8.40
C ARG A 72 -58.91 -10.75 -9.63
N GLY A 73 -57.64 -11.16 -9.68
CA GLY A 73 -57.16 -12.17 -10.62
C GLY A 73 -55.67 -12.46 -10.44
N GLY A 74 -55.35 -13.56 -9.74
CA GLY A 74 -54.03 -14.19 -9.72
C GLY A 74 -53.05 -13.67 -8.66
N THR A 75 -52.90 -14.40 -7.55
CA THR A 75 -51.75 -14.27 -6.64
C THR A 75 -50.50 -14.84 -7.31
N PRO A 76 -49.44 -14.06 -7.57
CA PRO A 76 -48.10 -14.62 -7.71
C PRO A 76 -47.59 -14.95 -6.31
N ASN A 77 -47.07 -16.16 -6.13
CA ASN A 77 -46.41 -16.59 -4.90
C ASN A 77 -45.39 -15.52 -4.47
N PRO A 78 -45.36 -15.07 -3.20
CA PRO A 78 -44.33 -14.15 -2.76
C PRO A 78 -42.99 -14.88 -2.88
N LYS A 79 -42.15 -14.45 -3.84
CA LYS A 79 -40.73 -14.81 -3.85
C LYS A 79 -40.24 -14.57 -2.43
N SER A 80 -39.80 -15.62 -1.76
CA SER A 80 -39.14 -15.53 -0.47
C SER A 80 -38.01 -14.52 -0.65
N LYS A 81 -38.16 -13.31 -0.08
CA LYS A 81 -37.02 -12.47 0.20
C LYS A 81 -36.19 -13.30 1.18
N LYS A 82 -35.17 -13.99 0.67
CA LYS A 82 -34.08 -14.48 1.50
C LYS A 82 -33.46 -13.23 2.11
N ASN A 83 -33.95 -12.83 3.27
CA ASN A 83 -33.21 -12.01 4.22
C ASN A 83 -32.13 -12.92 4.82
N GLY A 84 -31.23 -13.42 3.97
CA GLY A 84 -29.95 -13.90 4.42
C GLY A 84 -29.11 -12.67 4.72
N VAL A 85 -28.38 -12.68 5.83
CA VAL A 85 -27.23 -11.79 5.99
C VAL A 85 -26.39 -11.96 4.72
N SER A 86 -26.34 -10.95 3.86
CA SER A 86 -25.58 -11.03 2.62
C SER A 86 -24.11 -11.02 2.99
N THR A 87 -23.50 -12.20 3.05
CA THR A 87 -22.05 -12.32 3.13
C THR A 87 -21.46 -11.55 1.94
N PRO A 88 -20.45 -10.70 2.15
CA PRO A 88 -19.87 -9.95 1.05
C PRO A 88 -19.18 -10.92 0.08
N SER A 89 -19.55 -10.84 -1.21
CA SER A 89 -19.00 -11.66 -2.30
C SER A 89 -18.34 -10.79 -3.37
N PRO A 90 -17.44 -11.33 -4.21
CA PRO A 90 -16.86 -10.61 -5.35
C PRO A 90 -17.92 -10.08 -6.33
N MET A 91 -17.64 -8.94 -6.96
CA MET A 91 -18.55 -8.38 -7.97
C MET A 91 -18.51 -9.19 -9.26
N ARG A 92 -19.69 -9.47 -9.83
CA ARG A 92 -19.82 -10.09 -11.14
C ARG A 92 -19.94 -9.03 -12.23
N TYR A 93 -19.11 -9.17 -13.25
CA TYR A 93 -19.13 -8.33 -14.45
C TYR A 93 -19.80 -9.07 -15.62
N SER A 94 -20.29 -8.33 -16.61
CA SER A 94 -20.80 -8.93 -17.85
C SER A 94 -19.71 -8.89 -18.89
N VAL A 95 -19.02 -10.01 -19.08
CA VAL A 95 -17.93 -10.15 -20.05
C VAL A 95 -18.40 -11.09 -21.16
N PRO A 96 -18.07 -10.81 -22.44
CA PRO A 96 -18.29 -11.78 -23.51
C PRO A 96 -17.62 -13.12 -23.22
N GLU A 97 -18.14 -14.20 -23.78
CA GLU A 97 -17.47 -15.50 -23.69
C GLU A 97 -16.07 -15.44 -24.35
N PRO A 98 -15.07 -16.12 -23.75
CA PRO A 98 -13.70 -16.12 -24.26
C PRO A 98 -13.63 -16.79 -25.63
N LYS A 99 -12.80 -16.22 -26.51
CA LYS A 99 -12.45 -16.82 -27.80
C LYS A 99 -11.42 -17.93 -27.60
N VAL A 100 -11.25 -18.78 -28.62
CA VAL A 100 -10.25 -19.87 -28.60
C VAL A 100 -8.83 -19.35 -28.32
N SER A 101 -8.49 -18.17 -28.84
CA SER A 101 -7.20 -17.50 -28.58
C SER A 101 -6.98 -17.11 -27.12
N ASP A 102 -8.06 -16.94 -26.34
CA ASP A 102 -7.98 -16.40 -24.98
C ASP A 102 -7.57 -17.48 -23.96
N TYR A 103 -7.61 -18.74 -24.39
CA TYR A 103 -7.09 -19.90 -23.66
C TYR A 103 -5.58 -20.09 -23.86
N GLU A 104 -4.95 -19.33 -24.76
CA GLU A 104 -3.50 -19.34 -24.91
C GLU A 104 -2.84 -18.61 -23.73
N VAL A 105 -1.67 -19.12 -23.31
CA VAL A 105 -0.90 -18.54 -22.20
C VAL A 105 -0.52 -17.09 -22.54
N PRO A 106 -0.49 -16.17 -21.55
CA PRO A 106 -0.06 -14.80 -21.77
C PRO A 106 1.28 -14.72 -22.51
N LYS A 107 1.37 -13.79 -23.47
CA LYS A 107 2.61 -13.58 -24.22
C LYS A 107 3.70 -13.05 -23.31
N ASP A 108 4.94 -13.45 -23.59
CA ASP A 108 6.10 -12.92 -22.89
C ASP A 108 6.23 -11.41 -23.10
N GLY A 109 6.76 -10.72 -22.08
CA GLY A 109 7.02 -9.29 -22.15
C GLY A 109 7.97 -8.96 -23.30
N ILE A 110 7.61 -7.94 -24.09
CA ILE A 110 8.46 -7.46 -25.17
C ILE A 110 9.43 -6.43 -24.59
N PHE A 111 10.72 -6.62 -24.86
CA PHE A 111 11.76 -5.70 -24.42
C PHE A 111 12.32 -4.92 -25.61
N ALA A 112 12.31 -3.60 -25.52
CA ALA A 112 12.93 -2.72 -26.50
C ALA A 112 14.28 -2.22 -25.99
N SER A 113 15.30 -2.31 -26.85
CA SER A 113 16.60 -1.68 -26.62
C SER A 113 16.44 -0.15 -26.52
N HIS A 114 17.33 0.48 -25.76
CA HIS A 114 17.37 1.93 -25.67
C HIS A 114 18.15 2.50 -26.87
N GLU A 115 17.44 3.10 -27.84
CA GLU A 115 18.03 3.75 -29.01
C GLU A 115 18.20 5.26 -28.79
N PRO A 116 19.29 5.89 -29.29
CA PRO A 116 20.37 5.31 -30.11
C PRO A 116 21.53 4.69 -29.31
N SER A 117 21.56 4.85 -27.98
CA SER A 117 22.64 4.39 -27.11
C SER A 117 22.13 3.36 -26.09
N PRO A 118 22.49 2.07 -26.21
CA PRO A 118 22.02 1.03 -25.31
C PRO A 118 22.53 1.27 -23.89
N ILE A 119 21.67 1.07 -22.89
CA ILE A 119 22.05 1.22 -21.48
C ILE A 119 22.67 -0.10 -21.04
N LEU A 120 24.00 -0.15 -21.00
CA LEU A 120 24.72 -1.32 -20.51
C LEU A 120 24.99 -1.21 -19.01
N THR A 121 25.03 -2.36 -18.37
CA THR A 121 25.61 -2.51 -17.03
C THR A 121 27.08 -2.08 -17.02
N PRO A 122 27.66 -1.71 -15.86
CA PRO A 122 29.06 -1.28 -15.77
C PRO A 122 30.08 -2.29 -16.29
N ASN A 123 29.70 -3.57 -16.33
CA ASN A 123 30.53 -4.65 -16.87
C ASN A 123 30.39 -4.82 -18.39
N GLU A 124 29.55 -4.02 -19.05
CA GLU A 124 29.19 -4.09 -20.48
C GLU A 124 28.60 -5.43 -20.96
N GLN A 125 28.23 -6.32 -20.03
CA GLN A 125 27.77 -7.68 -20.34
C GLN A 125 26.26 -7.77 -20.58
N THR A 126 25.48 -6.94 -19.88
CA THR A 126 24.02 -7.01 -19.92
C THR A 126 23.45 -5.66 -20.29
N GLU A 127 22.54 -5.68 -21.27
CA GLU A 127 21.75 -4.54 -21.69
C GLU A 127 20.48 -4.42 -20.84
N LEU A 128 20.21 -3.21 -20.36
CA LEU A 128 18.98 -2.85 -19.67
C LEU A 128 17.99 -2.29 -20.69
N LYS A 129 16.97 -3.08 -20.97
CA LYS A 129 15.95 -2.84 -21.98
C LYS A 129 14.67 -2.33 -21.32
N LYS A 130 13.88 -1.59 -22.08
CA LYS A 130 12.57 -1.11 -21.63
C LYS A 130 11.51 -2.18 -21.89
N ALA A 131 10.69 -2.50 -20.90
CA ALA A 131 9.50 -3.32 -21.14
C ALA A 131 8.46 -2.51 -21.93
N VAL A 132 7.96 -3.07 -23.03
CA VAL A 132 7.01 -2.47 -23.96
C VAL A 132 5.77 -3.36 -24.07
N ASP A 133 4.66 -2.77 -24.54
CA ASP A 133 3.40 -3.47 -24.84
C ASP A 133 2.72 -4.21 -23.67
N HIS A 134 3.08 -3.89 -22.43
CA HIS A 134 2.36 -4.32 -21.23
C HIS A 134 1.42 -3.23 -20.68
N ALA A 135 0.53 -3.61 -19.77
CA ALA A 135 -0.37 -2.69 -19.09
C ALA A 135 0.30 -2.15 -17.81
N TRP A 136 0.56 -0.84 -17.77
CA TRP A 136 1.12 -0.17 -16.59
C TRP A 136 0.04 0.14 -15.56
N ASN A 137 0.33 -0.07 -14.28
CA ASN A 137 -0.50 0.42 -13.19
C ASN A 137 -0.55 1.95 -13.22
N LYS A 138 -1.75 2.52 -13.39
CA LYS A 138 -1.92 3.98 -13.52
C LYS A 138 -3.32 4.41 -13.13
N LYS A 139 -3.44 5.65 -12.65
CA LYS A 139 -4.73 6.32 -12.34
C LYS A 139 -5.59 5.55 -11.32
N GLY A 140 -4.97 4.81 -10.40
CA GLY A 140 -5.68 3.98 -9.42
C GLY A 140 -6.26 2.70 -10.01
N TYR A 141 -5.69 2.21 -11.12
CA TYR A 141 -5.97 0.88 -11.66
C TYR A 141 -4.70 0.04 -11.62
N ARG A 142 -4.89 -1.23 -11.28
CA ARG A 142 -3.87 -2.27 -11.27
C ARG A 142 -4.20 -3.31 -12.31
N TYR A 143 -3.17 -3.77 -13.02
CA TYR A 143 -3.29 -4.80 -14.04
C TYR A 143 -2.47 -6.02 -13.64
N THR A 144 -3.07 -7.20 -13.79
CA THR A 144 -2.39 -8.49 -13.58
C THR A 144 -2.74 -9.40 -14.73
N HIS A 145 -1.80 -10.19 -15.24
CA HIS A 145 -2.09 -11.09 -16.35
C HIS A 145 -3.19 -12.11 -16.00
N CYS A 146 -4.03 -12.46 -16.97
CA CYS A 146 -5.03 -13.51 -16.82
C CYS A 146 -5.14 -14.36 -18.10
N VAL A 147 -5.65 -15.57 -17.92
CA VAL A 147 -5.84 -16.56 -18.99
C VAL A 147 -7.22 -17.17 -18.86
N ALA A 148 -7.84 -17.50 -20.00
CA ALA A 148 -9.10 -18.23 -19.98
C ALA A 148 -8.87 -19.71 -19.60
N ASP A 149 -9.74 -20.26 -18.75
CA ASP A 149 -9.72 -21.63 -18.27
C ASP A 149 -11.16 -22.18 -18.24
N PRO A 150 -11.45 -23.27 -18.97
CA PRO A 150 -12.79 -23.85 -19.04
C PRO A 150 -13.35 -24.30 -17.67
N HIS A 151 -12.48 -24.57 -16.69
CA HIS A 151 -12.90 -25.04 -15.36
C HIS A 151 -13.56 -23.94 -14.51
N PHE A 152 -13.35 -22.66 -14.85
CA PHE A 152 -13.83 -21.50 -14.10
C PHE A 152 -15.07 -20.87 -14.74
N ARG A 153 -16.08 -21.69 -15.07
CA ARG A 153 -17.26 -21.25 -15.83
C ARG A 153 -18.07 -20.17 -15.10
N HIS A 154 -18.19 -20.27 -13.79
CA HIS A 154 -19.00 -19.36 -12.98
C HIS A 154 -18.30 -18.04 -12.68
N LYS A 155 -16.97 -18.03 -12.80
CA LYS A 155 -16.07 -16.87 -12.73
C LYS A 155 -15.63 -16.39 -14.13
N GLN A 156 -16.57 -16.38 -15.08
CA GLN A 156 -16.38 -15.82 -16.43
C GLN A 156 -15.25 -16.46 -17.24
N PHE A 157 -14.86 -17.69 -16.90
CA PHE A 157 -13.77 -18.44 -17.53
C PHE A 157 -12.37 -17.85 -17.36
N TYR A 158 -12.12 -16.84 -16.52
CA TYR A 158 -10.77 -16.29 -16.38
C TYR A 158 -10.17 -16.59 -15.00
N ARG A 159 -8.89 -16.99 -15.02
CA ARG A 159 -8.07 -17.11 -13.82
C ARG A 159 -6.79 -16.28 -13.95
N GLN A 160 -6.20 -15.94 -12.82
CA GLN A 160 -4.99 -15.13 -12.82
C GLN A 160 -3.79 -15.98 -13.27
N SER A 161 -2.84 -15.33 -13.93
CA SER A 161 -1.60 -15.92 -14.42
C SER A 161 -0.46 -14.92 -14.24
N ASP A 162 0.77 -15.40 -14.35
CA ASP A 162 1.98 -14.56 -14.40
C ASP A 162 2.63 -14.63 -15.79
N SER A 163 3.44 -13.63 -16.10
CA SER A 163 4.30 -13.57 -17.28
C SER A 163 5.74 -13.91 -16.92
N ARG A 164 6.57 -14.25 -17.92
CA ARG A 164 7.99 -14.52 -17.71
C ARG A 164 8.75 -13.23 -17.37
N PRO A 165 9.84 -13.31 -16.58
CA PRO A 165 10.41 -14.51 -15.95
C PRO A 165 9.64 -14.97 -14.71
N TYR A 166 9.35 -16.28 -14.60
CA TYR A 166 8.66 -16.83 -13.43
C TYR A 166 9.58 -16.82 -12.20
N GLY A 167 9.21 -16.05 -11.19
CA GLY A 167 9.98 -15.92 -9.96
C GLY A 167 9.82 -14.55 -9.31
N PRO A 168 10.45 -14.36 -8.14
CA PRO A 168 10.51 -13.06 -7.49
C PRO A 168 11.38 -12.11 -8.30
N ARG A 169 10.80 -11.00 -8.74
CA ARG A 169 11.43 -10.01 -9.63
C ARG A 169 10.90 -8.62 -9.38
N MET A 170 11.55 -7.61 -9.96
CA MET A 170 10.95 -6.29 -10.08
C MET A 170 9.75 -6.36 -11.04
N SER A 171 8.59 -5.87 -10.63
CA SER A 171 7.38 -5.93 -11.44
C SER A 171 7.47 -4.98 -12.63
N HIS A 172 7.08 -5.47 -13.80
CA HIS A 172 7.00 -4.66 -15.02
C HIS A 172 5.78 -3.74 -14.98
N GLU A 173 4.68 -4.24 -14.42
CA GLU A 173 3.39 -3.54 -14.32
C GLU A 173 3.44 -2.42 -13.26
N ASP A 174 4.24 -2.64 -12.20
CA ASP A 174 4.33 -1.79 -11.02
C ASP A 174 5.64 -1.00 -10.92
N CYS A 175 6.04 -0.42 -12.06
CA CYS A 175 7.17 0.49 -12.18
C CYS A 175 6.83 1.74 -12.99
N ASP A 176 7.64 2.79 -12.88
CA ASP A 176 7.51 3.93 -13.78
C ASP A 176 7.88 3.54 -15.22
N LYS A 177 7.22 4.19 -16.20
CA LYS A 177 7.40 3.95 -17.63
C LYS A 177 8.82 4.19 -18.17
N TRP A 178 9.70 4.84 -17.41
CA TRP A 178 11.08 5.11 -17.78
C TRP A 178 12.09 4.14 -17.13
N PHE A 179 11.61 3.12 -16.40
CA PHE A 179 12.48 2.04 -15.93
C PHE A 179 12.96 1.18 -17.10
N HIS A 180 14.20 0.74 -16.97
CA HIS A 180 14.80 -0.28 -17.81
C HIS A 180 15.25 -1.44 -16.93
N PHE A 181 15.12 -2.65 -17.48
CA PHE A 181 15.29 -3.92 -16.82
C PHE A 181 16.24 -4.80 -17.62
N ASP A 182 16.91 -5.74 -16.96
CA ASP A 182 17.47 -6.88 -17.64
C ASP A 182 16.39 -7.93 -17.96
N GLU A 183 16.74 -8.97 -18.73
CA GLU A 183 15.81 -10.05 -19.09
C GLU A 183 15.29 -10.83 -17.87
N SER A 184 16.02 -10.82 -16.75
CA SER A 184 15.58 -11.43 -15.49
C SER A 184 14.77 -10.50 -14.57
N ALA A 185 14.68 -9.20 -14.92
CA ALA A 185 14.10 -8.14 -14.09
C ALA A 185 14.65 -8.08 -12.65
N SER A 186 15.93 -8.42 -12.48
CA SER A 186 16.68 -8.26 -11.23
C SER A 186 17.52 -6.99 -11.23
N MET A 187 17.94 -6.50 -12.41
CA MET A 187 18.70 -5.25 -12.55
C MET A 187 17.80 -4.15 -13.05
N VAL A 188 17.85 -3.00 -12.37
CA VAL A 188 17.02 -1.84 -12.69
C VAL A 188 17.83 -0.58 -12.84
N THR A 189 17.41 0.28 -13.77
CA THR A 189 18.00 1.60 -13.99
C THR A 189 16.97 2.60 -14.48
N ASN A 190 17.33 3.88 -14.38
CA ASN A 190 16.59 5.00 -14.93
C ASN A 190 17.54 6.15 -15.25
N GLU A 191 17.38 6.77 -16.41
CA GLU A 191 18.30 7.79 -16.93
C GLU A 191 18.07 9.19 -16.35
N LYS A 192 16.83 9.52 -15.99
CA LYS A 192 16.42 10.89 -15.65
C LYS A 192 16.30 11.06 -14.14
N GLY A 193 15.48 12.02 -13.71
CA GLY A 193 15.18 12.24 -12.29
C GLY A 193 14.58 11.02 -11.60
N TRP A 194 14.39 11.10 -10.29
CA TRP A 194 13.98 9.97 -9.46
C TRP A 194 12.74 9.26 -10.00
N ARG A 195 12.84 7.95 -10.18
CA ARG A 195 11.72 7.05 -10.48
C ARG A 195 11.80 5.85 -9.57
N MET A 196 10.67 5.29 -9.18
CA MET A 196 10.55 4.09 -8.35
C MET A 196 9.96 2.92 -9.14
N GLY A 197 10.42 1.71 -8.79
CA GLY A 197 9.80 0.44 -9.14
C GLY A 197 9.66 -0.43 -7.91
N ARG A 198 8.67 -1.33 -7.92
CA ARG A 198 8.37 -2.25 -6.82
C ARG A 198 8.56 -3.70 -7.26
N GLY A 199 8.85 -4.59 -6.32
CA GLY A 199 8.86 -6.04 -6.56
C GLY A 199 7.46 -6.61 -6.76
N ASN A 200 7.37 -7.81 -7.32
CA ASN A 200 6.10 -8.54 -7.45
C ASN A 200 5.66 -9.26 -6.15
N VAL A 201 6.54 -9.32 -5.14
CA VAL A 201 6.32 -9.97 -3.85
C VAL A 201 5.90 -8.99 -2.76
N VAL A 202 4.96 -9.39 -1.89
CA VAL A 202 4.46 -8.54 -0.78
C VAL A 202 4.80 -9.12 0.60
N ALA A 203 5.24 -8.25 1.50
CA ALA A 203 5.37 -8.52 2.93
C ALA A 203 4.08 -8.11 3.67
N ARG A 204 3.41 -9.07 4.31
CA ARG A 204 2.15 -8.86 5.04
C ARG A 204 2.27 -9.09 6.55
N GLU A 205 2.98 -10.12 6.97
CA GLU A 205 3.24 -10.42 8.38
C GLU A 205 4.56 -11.16 8.53
N GLY A 206 5.16 -11.12 9.72
CA GLY A 206 6.39 -11.83 10.04
C GLY A 206 7.66 -11.10 9.60
N ARG A 207 8.75 -11.84 9.37
CA ARG A 207 10.09 -11.28 9.10
C ARG A 207 10.62 -11.68 7.73
N PHE A 208 10.88 -10.68 6.88
CA PHE A 208 11.41 -10.89 5.54
C PHE A 208 12.70 -10.13 5.29
N TYR A 209 13.55 -10.70 4.46
CA TYR A 209 14.83 -10.14 4.05
C TYR A 209 15.01 -10.17 2.52
N TYR A 210 15.64 -9.13 1.98
CA TYR A 210 16.13 -9.07 0.61
C TYR A 210 17.40 -8.23 0.50
N GLU A 211 18.14 -8.39 -0.59
CA GLU A 211 19.39 -7.68 -0.83
C GLU A 211 19.36 -6.80 -2.06
N VAL A 212 20.12 -5.72 -2.01
CA VAL A 212 20.33 -4.80 -3.11
C VAL A 212 21.83 -4.57 -3.26
N LYS A 213 22.36 -4.91 -4.43
CA LYS A 213 23.74 -4.62 -4.81
C LYS A 213 23.77 -3.37 -5.68
N ILE A 214 24.62 -2.42 -5.31
CA ILE A 214 24.81 -1.21 -6.11
C ILE A 214 25.82 -1.52 -7.22
N LEU A 215 25.37 -1.49 -8.48
CA LEU A 215 26.25 -1.69 -9.62
C LEU A 215 26.84 -0.35 -10.09
N LYS A 216 25.99 0.68 -10.18
CA LYS A 216 26.39 2.04 -10.59
C LYS A 216 25.78 3.07 -9.66
N GLY A 217 26.62 3.90 -9.05
CA GLY A 217 26.21 4.84 -8.00
C GLY A 217 27.37 5.70 -7.54
N ILE A 218 27.58 5.78 -6.23
CA ILE A 218 28.74 6.48 -5.68
C ILE A 218 30.02 5.70 -6.01
N PRO A 219 31.01 6.32 -6.70
CA PRO A 219 32.25 5.64 -7.08
C PRO A 219 32.97 4.99 -5.88
N THR A 220 33.66 3.87 -6.14
CA THR A 220 34.49 3.20 -5.13
C THR A 220 35.60 4.10 -4.59
N ASP A 221 36.22 4.87 -5.48
CA ASP A 221 37.31 5.78 -5.19
C ASP A 221 36.93 7.23 -5.50
N GLY A 222 37.36 8.15 -4.63
CA GLY A 222 37.11 9.58 -4.77
C GLY A 222 35.99 10.12 -3.85
N PRO A 223 35.62 11.40 -4.02
CA PRO A 223 34.63 12.03 -3.16
C PRO A 223 33.22 11.51 -3.45
N PRO A 224 32.39 11.26 -2.42
CA PRO A 224 31.05 10.70 -2.59
C PRO A 224 30.06 11.64 -3.30
N ALA A 225 30.39 12.93 -3.41
CA ALA A 225 29.63 13.93 -4.14
C ALA A 225 30.55 14.76 -5.06
N LEU A 226 30.51 14.52 -6.37
CA LEU A 226 31.16 15.39 -7.36
C LEU A 226 30.26 16.60 -7.57
N LYS A 227 30.61 17.72 -6.92
CA LYS A 227 29.82 18.96 -7.00
C LYS A 227 29.93 19.68 -8.35
N HIS A 228 31.07 19.52 -9.03
CA HIS A 228 31.36 20.18 -10.30
C HIS A 228 32.20 19.26 -11.19
N SER A 229 31.93 19.29 -12.50
CA SER A 229 32.85 18.83 -13.54
C SER A 229 34.16 19.63 -13.49
N GLU A 230 35.23 19.11 -14.10
CA GLU A 230 36.44 19.89 -14.43
C GLU A 230 36.09 21.21 -15.15
N ASN A 231 34.95 21.26 -15.84
CA ASN A 231 34.44 22.43 -16.57
C ASN A 231 33.45 23.31 -15.77
N GLY A 232 33.30 23.10 -14.45
CA GLY A 232 32.46 23.93 -13.58
C GLY A 232 30.95 23.66 -13.62
N HIS A 233 30.46 22.85 -14.58
CA HIS A 233 29.04 22.45 -14.64
C HIS A 233 28.69 21.43 -13.54
N PRO A 234 27.50 21.53 -12.91
CA PRO A 234 27.03 20.52 -11.98
C PRO A 234 26.82 19.19 -12.72
N ILE A 235 27.55 18.14 -12.33
CA ILE A 235 27.35 16.80 -12.86
C ILE A 235 26.24 16.15 -12.03
N ALA A 236 25.16 15.71 -12.69
CA ALA A 236 24.19 14.85 -12.04
C ALA A 236 24.82 13.46 -11.84
N GLN A 237 25.05 13.09 -10.59
CA GLN A 237 25.63 11.79 -10.27
C GLN A 237 24.55 10.70 -10.20
N PRO A 238 24.89 9.46 -10.58
CA PRO A 238 24.00 8.33 -10.44
C PRO A 238 23.77 8.05 -8.94
N HIS A 239 22.51 7.96 -8.54
CA HIS A 239 22.13 7.64 -7.17
C HIS A 239 21.05 6.57 -7.11
N VAL A 240 21.07 5.79 -6.04
CA VAL A 240 20.08 4.73 -5.77
C VAL A 240 19.51 4.89 -4.37
N ARG A 241 18.19 4.74 -4.26
CA ARG A 241 17.48 4.60 -2.98
C ARG A 241 16.78 3.25 -2.94
N MET A 242 16.79 2.65 -1.77
CA MET A 242 16.26 1.32 -1.54
C MET A 242 15.42 1.32 -0.28
N GLY A 243 14.39 0.48 -0.22
CA GLY A 243 13.56 0.35 0.96
C GLY A 243 12.21 -0.29 0.68
N TRP A 244 11.24 -0.02 1.54
CA TRP A 244 9.93 -0.63 1.47
C TRP A 244 8.88 0.43 1.15
N ALA A 245 7.98 0.15 0.21
CA ALA A 245 6.88 1.03 -0.14
C ALA A 245 5.56 0.26 -0.23
N ARG A 246 4.46 0.94 0.09
CA ARG A 246 3.12 0.42 -0.19
C ARG A 246 2.70 0.79 -1.62
N ARG A 247 1.53 0.29 -2.04
CA ARG A 247 1.00 0.53 -3.39
C ARG A 247 0.54 1.96 -3.65
N GLU A 248 0.09 2.64 -2.61
CA GLU A 248 -0.32 4.04 -2.68
C GLU A 248 0.85 4.99 -2.98
N ALA A 249 2.09 4.53 -2.75
CA ALA A 249 3.26 5.34 -2.99
C ALA A 249 3.41 5.66 -4.49
N PRO A 250 3.65 6.91 -4.86
CA PRO A 250 3.75 7.32 -6.26
C PRO A 250 5.04 6.81 -6.91
N LEU A 251 4.93 6.20 -8.10
CA LEU A 251 6.06 5.65 -8.86
C LEU A 251 6.93 6.73 -9.52
N ASP A 252 6.41 7.95 -9.69
CA ASP A 252 7.13 9.10 -10.25
C ASP A 252 8.00 9.86 -9.23
N ALA A 253 8.04 9.38 -7.99
CA ALA A 253 8.85 9.92 -6.91
C ALA A 253 9.78 8.84 -6.33
N PRO A 254 10.87 9.22 -5.63
CA PRO A 254 11.73 8.24 -4.99
C PRO A 254 11.06 7.61 -3.77
N VAL A 255 11.50 6.40 -3.42
CA VAL A 255 11.18 5.78 -2.13
C VAL A 255 11.50 6.76 -0.99
N GLY A 256 10.61 6.87 -0.01
CA GLY A 256 10.71 7.76 1.14
C GLY A 256 10.20 9.18 0.88
N PHE A 257 9.69 9.49 -0.32
CA PHE A 257 9.14 10.82 -0.63
C PHE A 257 7.92 11.16 0.22
N ASP A 258 7.04 10.19 0.42
CA ASP A 258 5.72 10.31 1.03
C ASP A 258 5.64 9.60 2.40
N GLY A 259 4.42 9.49 2.95
CA GLY A 259 4.11 8.73 4.16
C GLY A 259 3.92 7.22 3.94
N TYR A 260 3.85 6.73 2.70
CA TYR A 260 3.60 5.31 2.41
C TYR A 260 4.88 4.50 2.17
N SER A 261 6.03 5.17 2.13
CA SER A 261 7.32 4.55 1.85
C SER A 261 8.40 4.92 2.88
N TYR A 262 9.35 4.00 3.04
CA TYR A 262 10.49 4.08 3.94
C TYR A 262 11.75 3.74 3.14
N ALA A 263 12.69 4.67 3.08
CA ALA A 263 13.89 4.52 2.25
C ALA A 263 15.17 4.67 3.03
N ILE A 264 16.24 4.16 2.44
CA ILE A 264 17.62 4.37 2.80
C ILE A 264 18.35 4.92 1.57
N THR A 265 19.18 5.93 1.78
CA THR A 265 20.02 6.52 0.73
C THR A 265 21.34 5.80 0.58
N ASP A 266 21.86 5.82 -0.63
CA ASP A 266 23.25 5.49 -0.92
C ASP A 266 24.24 6.45 -0.23
N LEU A 267 23.97 7.75 -0.29
CA LEU A 267 24.78 8.78 0.35
C LEU A 267 24.55 8.76 1.87
N ARG A 268 25.63 8.57 2.64
CA ARG A 268 25.66 8.58 4.12
C ARG A 268 24.76 7.56 4.83
N LEU A 269 24.12 6.66 4.09
CA LEU A 269 23.20 5.64 4.61
C LEU A 269 22.13 6.23 5.54
N GLU A 270 21.51 7.34 5.10
CA GLU A 270 20.47 8.03 5.85
C GLU A 270 19.10 7.41 5.57
N THR A 271 18.26 7.38 6.60
CA THR A 271 16.88 6.91 6.50
C THR A 271 16.00 8.06 6.05
N ILE A 272 15.18 7.90 5.02
CA ILE A 272 14.26 8.92 4.51
C ILE A 272 12.82 8.44 4.63
N HIS A 273 11.98 9.28 5.23
CA HIS A 273 10.52 9.13 5.27
C HIS A 273 9.89 10.53 5.22
N ARG A 274 8.84 10.73 4.40
CA ARG A 274 8.25 12.06 4.12
C ARG A 274 9.27 13.08 3.60
N SER A 275 10.27 12.59 2.87
CA SER A 275 11.42 13.37 2.42
C SER A 275 12.23 14.02 3.55
N ARG A 276 12.12 13.52 4.79
CA ARG A 276 12.91 13.95 5.92
C ARG A 276 13.99 12.91 6.19
N ALA A 277 15.24 13.32 6.08
CA ALA A 277 16.38 12.49 6.44
C ALA A 277 16.46 12.34 7.96
N SER A 278 16.79 11.12 8.38
CA SER A 278 17.08 10.70 9.74
C SER A 278 18.24 9.70 9.69
N LYS A 279 18.67 9.23 10.85
CA LYS A 279 19.84 8.37 11.01
C LYS A 279 19.43 7.00 11.53
N ILE A 280 20.11 5.97 11.03
CA ILE A 280 20.03 4.61 11.58
C ILE A 280 20.56 4.64 13.01
N PHE A 281 19.96 3.84 13.88
CA PHE A 281 20.37 3.76 15.28
C PHE A 281 20.43 2.34 15.81
N LYS A 282 21.28 2.13 16.81
CA LYS A 282 21.34 0.90 17.61
C LYS A 282 20.80 1.16 19.03
N PRO A 283 19.87 0.35 19.54
CA PRO A 283 19.40 0.48 20.91
C PRO A 283 20.51 0.08 21.88
N LEU A 284 20.82 0.95 22.85
CA LEU A 284 21.82 0.66 23.89
C LEU A 284 21.17 -0.04 25.10
N PRO A 285 21.92 -0.91 25.82
CA PRO A 285 21.43 -1.54 27.04
C PRO A 285 20.94 -0.53 28.10
N LYS A 286 19.89 -0.91 28.84
CA LYS A 286 19.34 -0.09 29.93
C LYS A 286 20.40 0.08 31.04
N GLY A 287 20.88 1.32 31.25
CA GLY A 287 21.83 1.66 32.31
C GLY A 287 23.18 2.22 31.82
N THR A 288 23.45 2.18 30.51
CA THR A 288 24.70 2.72 29.94
C THR A 288 24.70 4.25 30.01
N LYS A 289 25.52 4.82 30.91
CA LYS A 289 25.76 6.27 31.01
C LYS A 289 26.75 6.71 29.92
N ALA A 290 26.29 7.00 28.71
CA ALA A 290 27.15 7.51 27.64
C ALA A 290 26.99 9.03 27.46
N LYS A 291 28.09 9.75 27.20
CA LYS A 291 28.14 11.18 26.82
C LYS A 291 27.34 11.55 25.55
N HIS A 292 26.82 10.55 24.83
CA HIS A 292 26.08 10.70 23.57
C HIS A 292 24.58 10.37 23.72
N MET A 293 23.96 10.78 24.83
CA MET A 293 22.50 10.68 24.97
C MET A 293 21.82 11.61 23.96
N LYS A 294 21.07 11.05 23.01
CA LYS A 294 20.14 11.81 22.16
C LYS A 294 18.76 11.16 22.26
N ALA A 295 17.72 11.99 22.33
CA ALA A 295 16.34 11.52 22.39
C ALA A 295 15.98 10.77 21.11
N ARG A 296 15.29 9.63 21.27
CA ARG A 296 14.74 8.82 20.17
C ARG A 296 13.91 9.72 19.22
N PRO A 297 13.94 9.49 17.89
CA PRO A 297 12.96 10.08 16.97
C PRO A 297 11.53 9.70 17.41
N PRO A 298 10.50 10.45 17.01
CA PRO A 298 9.28 10.58 17.80
C PRO A 298 8.44 9.30 17.72
N LEU A 299 8.60 8.38 18.69
CA LEU A 299 7.54 7.55 19.27
C LEU A 299 8.08 6.68 20.41
N GLY A 300 8.06 7.20 21.64
CA GLY A 300 8.30 6.41 22.85
C GLY A 300 9.18 7.09 23.90
N LYS A 301 9.26 6.44 25.08
CA LYS A 301 10.11 6.88 26.20
C LYS A 301 11.57 7.02 25.71
N PRO A 302 12.30 8.07 26.10
CA PRO A 302 13.67 8.27 25.66
C PRO A 302 14.56 7.12 26.13
N SER A 303 14.94 6.26 25.19
CA SER A 303 15.96 5.22 25.39
C SER A 303 17.28 5.69 24.79
N PRO A 304 18.42 5.35 25.41
CA PRO A 304 19.72 5.66 24.83
C PRO A 304 19.89 4.90 23.52
N VAL A 305 20.26 5.62 22.45
CA VAL A 305 20.53 5.04 21.14
C VAL A 305 21.86 5.58 20.61
N GLU A 306 22.60 4.73 19.91
CA GLU A 306 23.80 5.12 19.17
C GLU A 306 23.41 5.39 17.72
N TYR A 307 23.61 6.64 17.27
CA TYR A 307 23.37 6.99 15.87
C TYR A 307 24.58 6.67 15.03
N ILE A 308 24.33 6.00 13.91
CA ILE A 308 25.36 5.72 12.92
C ILE A 308 25.34 6.85 11.91
N THR A 309 26.51 7.39 11.61
CA THR A 309 26.67 8.49 10.66
C THR A 309 27.77 8.17 9.68
N ASP A 310 27.63 8.74 8.48
CA ASP A 310 28.71 8.87 7.50
C ASP A 310 29.26 7.52 6.99
N MET A 311 28.35 6.55 6.81
CA MET A 311 28.62 5.34 6.05
C MET A 311 28.07 5.51 4.64
N ASP A 312 28.92 5.73 3.65
CA ASP A 312 28.47 5.75 2.26
C ASP A 312 28.31 4.32 1.71
N VAL A 313 27.33 4.12 0.83
CA VAL A 313 27.18 2.91 0.01
C VAL A 313 27.85 3.16 -1.33
N ARG A 314 28.92 2.43 -1.61
CA ARG A 314 29.68 2.58 -2.85
C ARG A 314 29.31 1.49 -3.85
N GLU A 315 29.72 1.68 -5.10
CA GLU A 315 29.65 0.64 -6.12
C GLU A 315 30.28 -0.68 -5.63
N GLY A 316 29.57 -1.78 -5.81
CA GLY A 316 29.95 -3.11 -5.33
C GLY A 316 29.45 -3.46 -3.94
N ASP A 317 29.04 -2.49 -3.11
CA ASP A 317 28.44 -2.79 -1.80
C ASP A 317 27.08 -3.50 -1.95
N VAL A 318 26.80 -4.41 -1.02
CA VAL A 318 25.54 -5.13 -0.88
C VAL A 318 24.84 -4.65 0.39
N ILE A 319 23.60 -4.16 0.23
CA ILE A 319 22.75 -3.72 1.32
C ILE A 319 21.61 -4.71 1.49
N GLY A 320 21.52 -5.27 2.70
CA GLY A 320 20.42 -6.13 3.10
C GLY A 320 19.36 -5.35 3.86
N LEU A 321 18.09 -5.62 3.56
CA LEU A 321 16.95 -4.95 4.16
C LEU A 321 16.02 -5.98 4.79
N GLU A 322 15.89 -5.93 6.11
CA GLU A 322 14.93 -6.74 6.87
C GLU A 322 13.71 -5.89 7.22
N ILE A 323 12.51 -6.43 7.02
CA ILE A 323 11.27 -5.91 7.56
C ILE A 323 10.69 -6.91 8.56
N GLN A 324 10.31 -6.41 9.73
CA GLN A 324 9.59 -7.13 10.77
C GLN A 324 8.18 -6.54 10.89
N LEU A 325 7.17 -7.40 10.77
CA LEU A 325 5.77 -7.08 10.89
C LEU A 325 5.11 -7.98 11.94
N PRO A 326 4.14 -7.46 12.72
CA PRO A 326 3.34 -8.28 13.60
C PRO A 326 2.45 -9.24 12.79
N SER A 327 1.84 -10.20 13.48
CA SER A 327 0.81 -11.07 12.89
C SER A 327 -0.37 -10.27 12.32
N LEU A 328 -1.03 -10.83 11.30
CA LEU A 328 -2.23 -10.25 10.69
C LEU A 328 -3.36 -10.06 11.72
N SER A 329 -3.50 -10.97 12.68
CA SER A 329 -4.50 -10.85 13.77
C SER A 329 -4.21 -9.64 14.66
N MET A 330 -2.94 -9.39 15.01
CA MET A 330 -2.56 -8.19 15.76
C MET A 330 -2.75 -6.92 14.94
N HIS A 331 -2.34 -6.94 13.68
CA HIS A 331 -2.53 -5.82 12.76
C HIS A 331 -4.02 -5.46 12.68
N ARG A 332 -4.91 -6.45 12.55
CA ARG A 332 -6.35 -6.25 12.54
C ARG A 332 -6.85 -5.52 13.79
N LYS A 333 -6.42 -5.92 14.99
CA LYS A 333 -6.79 -5.22 16.24
C LYS A 333 -6.38 -3.74 16.23
N VAL A 334 -5.22 -3.42 15.67
CA VAL A 334 -4.73 -2.03 15.53
C VAL A 334 -5.60 -1.25 14.56
N VAL A 335 -5.91 -1.84 13.39
CA VAL A 335 -6.69 -1.19 12.32
C VAL A 335 -8.17 -1.04 12.68
N GLU A 336 -8.73 -1.93 13.48
CA GLU A 336 -10.09 -1.79 14.02
C GLU A 336 -10.16 -0.88 15.25
N GLY A 337 -9.01 -0.59 15.89
CA GLY A 337 -8.91 0.33 17.03
C GLY A 337 -9.21 -0.33 18.37
N ILE A 338 -9.15 -1.65 18.41
CA ILE A 338 -9.38 -2.51 19.59
C ILE A 338 -8.07 -2.73 20.37
N TYR A 339 -6.92 -2.40 19.76
CA TYR A 339 -5.60 -2.62 20.33
C TYR A 339 -5.44 -2.01 21.72
N ASN A 340 -5.09 -2.85 22.69
CA ASN A 340 -4.85 -2.45 24.06
C ASN A 340 -3.41 -2.81 24.47
N PRO A 341 -2.52 -1.83 24.69
CA PRO A 341 -1.12 -2.10 25.03
C PRO A 341 -0.93 -2.82 26.38
N ALA A 342 -1.96 -2.90 27.23
CA ALA A 342 -1.91 -3.65 28.48
C ALA A 342 -2.20 -5.15 28.31
N VAL A 343 -2.87 -5.55 27.23
CA VAL A 343 -3.29 -6.93 26.96
C VAL A 343 -2.52 -7.51 25.78
N ASP A 344 -2.37 -6.73 24.71
CA ASP A 344 -1.68 -7.10 23.49
C ASP A 344 -0.17 -6.82 23.61
N ILE A 345 0.51 -7.54 24.51
CA ILE A 345 1.94 -7.31 24.85
C ILE A 345 2.90 -7.96 23.82
N GLY A 346 2.47 -9.02 23.13
CA GLY A 346 3.28 -9.75 22.14
C GLY A 346 3.23 -9.17 20.72
N ASP A 347 3.71 -9.92 19.72
CA ASP A 347 3.58 -9.67 18.26
C ASP A 347 2.39 -10.45 17.63
N GLY A 348 1.72 -11.26 18.46
CA GLY A 348 0.58 -12.07 18.10
C GLY A 348 0.95 -13.42 17.47
N PHE A 349 2.24 -13.77 17.40
CA PHE A 349 2.68 -15.12 17.01
C PHE A 349 2.73 -16.11 18.18
N ASP A 350 2.64 -15.63 19.43
CA ASP A 350 2.55 -16.47 20.64
C ASP A 350 1.16 -17.11 20.83
N ALA A 351 0.14 -16.58 20.15
CA ALA A 351 -1.20 -17.15 20.19
C ALA A 351 -1.22 -18.41 19.32
N SER A 352 -1.10 -19.58 19.95
CA SER A 352 -1.32 -20.85 19.24
C SER A 352 -2.70 -20.81 18.56
N PRO A 353 -2.84 -21.28 17.29
CA PRO A 353 -4.13 -21.40 16.62
C PRO A 353 -5.11 -22.34 17.36
N HIS A 354 -4.61 -23.07 18.37
CA HIS A 354 -5.36 -23.97 19.25
C HIS A 354 -5.46 -23.46 20.70
N SER A 355 -5.06 -22.23 21.01
CA SER A 355 -5.23 -21.69 22.36
C SER A 355 -6.73 -21.52 22.64
N SER A 356 -7.24 -22.44 23.44
CA SER A 356 -8.60 -22.57 23.95
C SER A 356 -8.96 -21.48 24.96
N GLY A 357 -8.56 -20.23 24.69
CA GLY A 357 -9.18 -19.07 25.31
C GLY A 357 -10.64 -18.97 24.89
N PRO A 358 -11.51 -18.30 25.67
CA PRO A 358 -12.89 -18.06 25.24
C PRO A 358 -12.82 -17.39 23.88
N ARG A 359 -13.29 -18.08 22.82
CA ARG A 359 -13.38 -17.57 21.44
C ARG A 359 -13.64 -16.08 21.51
N ASP A 360 -12.72 -15.27 21.01
CA ASP A 360 -12.91 -13.82 21.01
C ASP A 360 -14.34 -13.55 20.49
N PRO A 361 -15.22 -12.93 21.30
CA PRO A 361 -16.62 -12.73 20.91
C PRO A 361 -16.76 -11.94 19.60
N LEU A 362 -15.69 -11.28 19.14
CA LEU A 362 -15.61 -10.55 17.89
C LEU A 362 -15.02 -11.35 16.72
N ASN A 363 -14.61 -12.61 16.92
CA ASN A 363 -14.08 -13.49 15.85
C ASN A 363 -12.82 -12.92 15.17
N MET A 364 -12.01 -12.15 15.90
CA MET A 364 -10.83 -11.44 15.40
C MET A 364 -9.67 -12.36 15.06
N ASP A 365 -9.67 -13.58 15.60
CA ASP A 365 -8.70 -14.63 15.28
C ASP A 365 -8.94 -15.25 13.88
N LYS A 366 -10.05 -14.92 13.21
CA LYS A 366 -10.26 -15.33 11.83
C LYS A 366 -9.44 -14.48 10.86
N PRO A 367 -8.81 -15.10 9.84
CA PRO A 367 -8.16 -14.36 8.75
C PRO A 367 -9.17 -13.43 8.07
N LEU A 368 -8.69 -12.30 7.55
CA LEU A 368 -9.51 -11.34 6.81
C LEU A 368 -10.11 -12.00 5.57
N ASP A 369 -11.38 -11.70 5.30
CA ASP A 369 -12.02 -12.08 4.05
C ASP A 369 -11.37 -11.29 2.91
N ILE A 370 -10.75 -12.01 1.98
CA ILE A 370 -10.14 -11.42 0.78
C ILE A 370 -11.21 -11.40 -0.31
N ILE A 371 -11.57 -10.20 -0.77
CA ILE A 371 -12.61 -10.00 -1.77
C ILE A 371 -12.03 -9.18 -2.91
N ARG A 372 -11.97 -9.80 -4.09
CA ARG A 372 -11.25 -9.27 -5.25
C ARG A 372 -12.21 -8.94 -6.38
N ASP A 373 -12.40 -7.65 -6.62
CA ASP A 373 -13.22 -7.12 -7.70
C ASP A 373 -12.36 -6.97 -8.96
N ARG A 374 -12.39 -8.00 -9.84
CA ARG A 374 -11.54 -8.14 -11.03
C ARG A 374 -12.35 -8.21 -12.32
N ILE A 375 -11.94 -7.46 -13.33
CA ILE A 375 -12.53 -7.51 -14.68
C ILE A 375 -11.48 -7.97 -15.69
N PRO A 376 -11.69 -9.05 -16.45
CA PRO A 376 -10.79 -9.41 -17.55
C PRO A 376 -10.95 -8.44 -18.72
N VAL A 377 -9.83 -7.92 -19.22
CA VAL A 377 -9.74 -6.92 -20.29
C VAL A 377 -8.65 -7.33 -21.28
N PRO A 378 -8.97 -7.40 -22.60
CA PRO A 378 -7.95 -7.62 -23.62
C PRO A 378 -7.12 -6.35 -23.84
N TYR A 379 -5.80 -6.51 -23.90
CA TYR A 379 -4.88 -5.42 -24.22
C TYR A 379 -3.64 -5.94 -24.96
N LYS A 380 -3.38 -5.34 -26.14
CA LYS A 380 -2.21 -5.64 -26.99
C LYS A 380 -1.94 -7.13 -27.21
N GLY A 381 -3.01 -7.92 -27.37
CA GLY A 381 -2.93 -9.35 -27.66
C GLY A 381 -2.62 -10.24 -26.45
N SER A 382 -2.76 -9.73 -25.23
CA SER A 382 -2.84 -10.49 -23.97
C SER A 382 -4.09 -10.09 -23.18
N PHE A 383 -4.46 -10.89 -22.18
CA PHE A 383 -5.54 -10.55 -21.25
C PHE A 383 -4.99 -10.15 -19.88
N TYR A 384 -5.63 -9.15 -19.28
CA TYR A 384 -5.30 -8.64 -17.96
C TYR A 384 -6.56 -8.54 -17.11
N PHE A 385 -6.46 -8.84 -15.83
CA PHE A 385 -7.43 -8.38 -14.86
C PHE A 385 -7.17 -6.92 -14.50
N GLU A 386 -8.15 -6.07 -14.76
CA GLU A 386 -8.23 -4.71 -14.26
C GLU A 386 -8.85 -4.73 -12.86
N GLN A 387 -8.16 -4.12 -11.90
CA GLN A 387 -8.58 -3.95 -10.50
C GLN A 387 -8.45 -2.49 -10.10
N LEU A 388 -9.28 -2.04 -9.16
CA LEU A 388 -9.10 -0.72 -8.55
C LEU A 388 -7.99 -0.78 -7.52
N ASP A 389 -6.98 0.06 -7.69
CA ASP A 389 -5.81 0.13 -6.83
C ASP A 389 -6.02 1.12 -5.68
N TYR A 390 -5.17 1.00 -4.67
CA TYR A 390 -5.20 1.86 -3.49
C TYR A 390 -4.66 3.25 -3.83
N VAL A 391 -5.33 4.28 -3.32
CA VAL A 391 -4.99 5.67 -3.59
C VAL A 391 -4.60 6.39 -2.30
N ALA A 392 -3.79 7.44 -2.46
CA ALA A 392 -3.43 8.29 -1.34
C ALA A 392 -4.67 8.87 -0.65
N THR A 393 -4.76 8.67 0.66
CA THR A 393 -5.82 9.22 1.50
C THR A 393 -5.48 10.62 2.02
N LYS A 394 -6.49 11.47 2.20
CA LYS A 394 -6.33 12.85 2.70
C LYS A 394 -5.59 12.96 4.06
N PRO A 395 -5.85 12.10 5.06
CA PRO A 395 -5.10 12.13 6.31
C PRO A 395 -3.60 11.90 6.09
N MET A 396 -3.24 10.98 5.19
CA MET A 396 -1.85 10.72 4.86
C MET A 396 -1.20 11.83 4.04
N GLU A 397 -1.94 12.47 3.12
CA GLU A 397 -1.46 13.65 2.39
C GLU A 397 -1.15 14.79 3.36
N SER A 398 -2.05 15.03 4.32
CA SER A 398 -1.87 16.03 5.38
C SER A 398 -0.70 15.69 6.30
N TYR A 399 -0.48 14.40 6.58
CA TYR A 399 0.69 13.92 7.30
C TYR A 399 1.97 14.07 6.48
N SER A 400 1.92 13.84 5.16
CA SER A 400 3.07 13.97 4.26
C SER A 400 3.46 15.43 4.01
N ASP A 401 2.53 16.36 4.20
CA ASP A 401 2.78 17.78 4.09
C ASP A 401 3.90 18.23 5.05
N ARG A 402 4.75 19.13 4.53
CA ARG A 402 5.92 19.68 5.21
C ARG A 402 5.63 21.01 5.89
N GLY A 403 4.39 21.51 5.79
CA GLY A 403 3.94 22.74 6.43
C GLY A 403 4.23 22.78 7.94
N PRO A 404 4.48 23.97 8.52
CA PRO A 404 4.84 24.12 9.93
C PRO A 404 3.70 23.81 10.93
N ALA A 405 2.50 23.43 10.47
CA ALA A 405 1.28 23.41 11.27
C ALA A 405 0.91 22.05 11.92
N THR A 406 1.42 20.92 11.45
CA THR A 406 0.92 19.60 11.89
C THR A 406 2.04 18.67 12.33
N LYS A 407 2.41 18.74 13.61
CA LYS A 407 3.12 17.65 14.29
C LYS A 407 2.10 16.56 14.63
N THR A 408 1.66 15.79 13.65
CA THR A 408 0.82 14.61 13.89
C THR A 408 1.64 13.58 14.65
N ILE A 409 1.16 13.18 15.82
CA ILE A 409 1.80 12.16 16.66
C ILE A 409 1.21 10.83 16.24
N LEU A 410 2.02 9.97 15.62
CA LEU A 410 1.59 8.62 15.29
C LEU A 410 1.31 7.83 16.57
N SER A 411 0.31 6.97 16.58
CA SER A 411 0.14 6.04 17.69
C SER A 411 -0.65 4.83 17.22
N PRO A 412 -0.53 3.66 17.88
CA PRO A 412 -1.35 2.50 17.52
C PRO A 412 -2.86 2.79 17.61
N ASN A 413 -3.27 3.71 18.49
CA ASN A 413 -4.67 4.08 18.73
C ASN A 413 -5.01 5.46 18.16
N HIS A 414 -4.34 5.89 17.09
CA HIS A 414 -4.66 7.15 16.41
C HIS A 414 -6.11 7.15 15.90
N GLU A 415 -6.78 8.31 15.89
CA GLU A 415 -8.17 8.44 15.45
C GLU A 415 -8.32 7.97 13.98
N ASP A 416 -7.49 8.50 13.09
CA ASP A 416 -7.42 8.08 11.69
C ASP A 416 -6.74 6.71 11.52
N PRO A 417 -7.41 5.70 10.92
CA PRO A 417 -6.82 4.38 10.67
C PRO A 417 -5.51 4.40 9.85
N PRO A 418 -5.37 5.20 8.76
CA PRO A 418 -4.13 5.25 7.98
C PRO A 418 -2.91 5.70 8.78
N LEU A 419 -3.10 6.43 9.88
CA LEU A 419 -2.04 7.00 10.71
C LEU A 419 -1.74 6.15 11.97
N ARG A 420 -2.39 4.98 12.10
CA ARG A 420 -2.10 4.04 13.17
C ARG A 420 -0.78 3.33 12.91
N SER A 421 0.05 3.27 13.93
CA SER A 421 1.37 2.63 13.86
C SER A 421 1.31 1.19 14.37
N LEU A 422 1.94 0.26 13.66
CA LEU A 422 2.03 -1.15 14.02
C LEU A 422 3.04 -1.37 15.15
N PRO A 423 2.61 -1.89 16.31
CA PRO A 423 3.53 -2.24 17.38
C PRO A 423 4.48 -3.35 16.92
N GLN A 424 5.69 -3.37 17.49
CA GLN A 424 6.72 -4.39 17.23
C GLN A 424 7.14 -4.53 15.76
N SER A 425 6.79 -3.56 14.91
CA SER A 425 7.27 -3.48 13.54
C SER A 425 8.57 -2.68 13.47
N ALA A 426 9.52 -3.16 12.69
CA ALA A 426 10.81 -2.51 12.51
C ALA A 426 11.39 -2.80 11.12
N ILE A 427 12.22 -1.88 10.62
CA ILE A 427 13.07 -2.10 9.44
C ILE A 427 14.51 -2.08 9.91
N LYS A 428 15.26 -3.15 9.67
CA LYS A 428 16.70 -3.24 9.96
C LYS A 428 17.50 -3.24 8.67
N VAL A 429 18.74 -2.77 8.78
CA VAL A 429 19.66 -2.59 7.65
C VAL A 429 20.94 -3.35 7.91
N TYR A 430 21.39 -4.06 6.88
CA TYR A 430 22.63 -4.81 6.84
C TYR A 430 23.51 -4.24 5.74
N LYS A 431 24.82 -4.12 5.98
CA LYS A 431 25.81 -3.75 4.97
C LYS A 431 26.83 -4.87 4.87
N ASN A 432 26.95 -5.47 3.69
CA ASN A 432 27.84 -6.59 3.40
C ASN A 432 27.70 -7.72 4.45
N GLY A 433 26.45 -8.04 4.80
CA GLY A 433 26.09 -9.09 5.78
C GLY A 433 26.14 -8.68 7.26
N LYS A 434 26.71 -7.51 7.59
CA LYS A 434 26.80 -7.04 8.99
C LYS A 434 25.64 -6.13 9.36
N GLU A 435 25.03 -6.36 10.52
CA GLU A 435 23.94 -5.53 11.03
C GLU A 435 24.43 -4.10 11.34
N VAL A 436 23.91 -3.15 10.57
CA VAL A 436 24.11 -1.72 10.81
C VAL A 436 23.15 -1.23 11.88
N GLY A 437 21.88 -1.65 11.88
CA GLY A 437 20.95 -1.33 12.97
C GLY A 437 19.53 -1.07 12.48
N ILE A 438 18.75 -0.37 13.30
CA ILE A 438 17.32 -0.13 13.05
C ILE A 438 17.15 1.19 12.31
N ALA A 439 16.53 1.14 11.14
CA ALA A 439 16.20 2.31 10.33
C ALA A 439 14.87 2.94 10.75
N PHE A 440 13.84 2.12 10.93
CA PHE A 440 12.50 2.57 11.29
C PHE A 440 11.87 1.63 12.31
N GLU A 441 11.01 2.17 13.17
CA GLU A 441 10.19 1.42 14.12
C GLU A 441 8.76 1.96 14.05
N ASN A 442 7.79 1.11 14.36
CA ASN A 442 6.37 1.45 14.35
C ASN A 442 5.89 1.92 12.96
N LEU A 443 6.03 1.04 11.97
CA LEU A 443 5.55 1.23 10.61
C LEU A 443 4.04 1.49 10.58
N LEU A 444 3.55 2.13 9.53
CA LEU A 444 2.13 2.48 9.41
C LEU A 444 1.26 1.28 9.04
N SER A 445 0.06 1.22 9.60
CA SER A 445 -0.89 0.15 9.31
C SER A 445 -1.40 0.25 7.86
N PHE A 446 -1.52 -0.90 7.19
CA PHE A 446 -1.94 -0.99 5.79
C PHE A 446 -3.19 -1.84 5.54
N LEU A 447 -3.66 -2.68 6.48
CA LEU A 447 -4.90 -3.42 6.24
C LEU A 447 -6.09 -2.44 6.13
N PRO A 448 -7.07 -2.70 5.23
CA PRO A 448 -8.29 -1.90 5.17
C PRO A 448 -8.98 -1.82 6.55
N PRO A 449 -9.53 -0.65 6.96
CA PRO A 449 -9.72 0.59 6.20
C PRO A 449 -8.51 1.54 6.13
N ALA A 450 -7.32 1.17 6.59
CA ALA A 450 -6.14 2.04 6.53
C ALA A 450 -5.64 2.29 5.10
N SER A 451 -5.85 1.31 4.21
CA SER A 451 -5.72 1.45 2.75
C SER A 451 -7.10 1.48 2.14
N ALA A 452 -7.35 2.43 1.24
CA ALA A 452 -8.63 2.54 0.55
C ALA A 452 -8.43 2.67 -0.98
N PRO A 453 -9.17 1.90 -1.79
CA PRO A 453 -9.24 2.12 -3.22
C PRO A 453 -10.04 3.40 -3.54
N SER A 454 -9.94 3.86 -4.79
CA SER A 454 -10.63 5.07 -5.24
C SER A 454 -12.17 4.91 -5.22
N ALA A 455 -12.83 5.44 -4.18
CA ALA A 455 -14.29 5.39 -4.04
C ALA A 455 -15.06 5.99 -5.24
N PRO A 456 -14.65 7.14 -5.83
CA PRO A 456 -15.34 7.70 -7.00
C PRO A 456 -15.30 6.80 -8.24
N ALA A 457 -14.34 5.87 -8.31
CA ALA A 457 -14.23 4.92 -9.41
C ALA A 457 -15.25 3.77 -9.31
N GLY A 458 -16.02 3.69 -8.22
CA GLY A 458 -16.98 2.62 -7.93
C GLY A 458 -16.41 1.50 -7.05
N ALA A 459 -15.25 1.72 -6.42
CA ALA A 459 -14.63 0.74 -5.54
C ALA A 459 -15.46 0.52 -4.27
N ARG A 460 -15.59 -0.74 -3.85
CA ARG A 460 -16.09 -1.06 -2.52
C ARG A 460 -14.98 -0.84 -1.50
N LEU A 461 -15.26 -0.06 -0.46
CA LEU A 461 -14.30 0.29 0.57
C LEU A 461 -14.25 -0.79 1.66
N GLY A 462 -13.07 -0.98 2.25
CA GLY A 462 -12.90 -1.85 3.42
C GLY A 462 -12.63 -3.32 3.10
N PHE A 463 -12.47 -3.69 1.82
CA PHE A 463 -12.09 -5.04 1.42
C PHE A 463 -10.60 -5.12 1.12
N ASP A 464 -10.02 -6.28 1.45
CA ASP A 464 -8.66 -6.63 1.13
C ASP A 464 -8.62 -7.43 -0.17
N ASP A 465 -7.75 -7.03 -1.09
CA ASP A 465 -7.52 -7.71 -2.37
C ASP A 465 -6.44 -8.79 -2.28
N GLY A 466 -5.91 -9.05 -1.08
CA GLY A 466 -4.92 -10.10 -0.79
C GLY A 466 -3.47 -9.68 -1.02
N MET A 467 -3.25 -8.53 -1.66
CA MET A 467 -1.92 -8.02 -2.04
C MET A 467 -1.56 -6.73 -1.34
N VAL A 468 -2.22 -6.40 -0.22
CA VAL A 468 -1.92 -5.21 0.59
C VAL A 468 -0.76 -5.48 1.53
N GLY A 469 0.22 -4.57 1.58
CA GLY A 469 1.41 -4.72 2.41
C GLY A 469 2.57 -3.86 1.93
N TYR A 470 3.77 -4.22 2.38
CA TYR A 470 5.01 -3.57 2.01
C TYR A 470 5.71 -4.33 0.90
N PHE A 471 6.07 -3.63 -0.16
CA PHE A 471 6.80 -4.16 -1.31
C PHE A 471 8.26 -3.71 -1.26
N PRO A 472 9.20 -4.60 -1.58
CA PRO A 472 10.59 -4.21 -1.79
C PRO A 472 10.64 -3.23 -2.96
N SER A 473 11.25 -2.07 -2.74
CA SER A 473 11.15 -0.92 -3.64
C SER A 473 12.53 -0.30 -3.87
N ILE A 474 12.78 0.08 -5.11
CA ILE A 474 14.02 0.70 -5.54
C ILE A 474 13.71 1.93 -6.35
N ALA A 475 14.43 3.01 -6.08
CA ALA A 475 14.42 4.19 -6.90
C ALA A 475 15.81 4.49 -7.44
N ALA A 476 15.88 4.78 -8.74
CA ALA A 476 17.10 5.11 -9.45
C ALA A 476 17.06 6.56 -9.96
N PHE A 477 18.22 7.22 -9.93
CA PHE A 477 18.41 8.60 -10.34
C PHE A 477 19.63 8.72 -11.25
N CYS A 478 19.48 9.46 -12.36
CA CYS A 478 20.56 9.84 -13.28
C CYS A 478 21.50 8.70 -13.69
N GLY A 479 20.92 7.55 -14.05
CA GLY A 479 21.65 6.38 -14.52
C GLY A 479 22.21 5.49 -13.40
N GLY A 480 21.71 5.61 -12.17
CA GLY A 480 21.99 4.68 -11.07
C GLY A 480 21.47 3.28 -11.40
N ILE A 481 22.31 2.27 -11.21
CA ILE A 481 21.99 0.86 -11.52
C ILE A 481 22.08 0.06 -10.23
N ALA A 482 20.99 -0.64 -9.92
CA ALA A 482 20.89 -1.54 -8.77
C ALA A 482 20.49 -2.93 -9.22
N GLN A 483 21.06 -3.95 -8.59
CA GLN A 483 20.64 -5.34 -8.75
C GLN A 483 19.97 -5.81 -7.47
N VAL A 484 18.79 -6.40 -7.60
CA VAL A 484 17.97 -6.88 -6.49
C VAL A 484 18.07 -8.39 -6.41
N ASN A 485 18.20 -8.88 -5.19
CA ASN A 485 18.14 -10.30 -4.91
C ASN A 485 17.07 -10.55 -3.84
N PHE A 486 16.02 -11.26 -4.23
CA PHE A 486 14.90 -11.60 -3.37
C PHE A 486 15.14 -12.89 -2.56
N GLY A 487 16.27 -13.57 -2.77
CA GLY A 487 16.59 -14.88 -2.20
C GLY A 487 16.05 -16.06 -3.03
N PRO A 488 16.31 -17.30 -2.60
CA PRO A 488 16.93 -17.69 -1.32
C PRO A 488 18.46 -17.56 -1.29
N ASP A 489 19.12 -17.54 -2.45
CA ASP A 489 20.57 -17.50 -2.56
C ASP A 489 21.11 -16.07 -2.46
N PHE A 490 21.41 -15.62 -1.24
CA PHE A 490 21.91 -14.28 -0.96
C PHE A 490 23.41 -14.12 -1.24
N TRP A 491 23.84 -12.90 -1.57
CA TRP A 491 25.27 -12.57 -1.70
C TRP A 491 25.94 -12.43 -0.33
N CYS A 492 25.23 -11.86 0.65
CA CYS A 492 25.75 -11.59 1.99
C CYS A 492 24.70 -11.91 3.07
N PRO A 493 24.31 -13.20 3.24
CA PRO A 493 23.24 -13.57 4.14
C PRO A 493 23.56 -13.17 5.60
N PRO A 494 22.57 -12.66 6.36
CA PRO A 494 22.69 -12.45 7.79
C PRO A 494 23.04 -13.74 8.53
N GLU A 495 23.82 -13.64 9.62
CA GLU A 495 24.23 -14.79 10.45
C GLU A 495 23.04 -15.62 10.91
N GLU A 496 21.89 -14.98 11.18
CA GLU A 496 20.67 -15.67 11.58
C GLU A 496 20.13 -16.62 10.50
N ILE A 497 20.12 -16.22 9.22
CA ILE A 497 19.70 -17.07 8.10
C ILE A 497 20.68 -18.24 7.92
N VAL A 498 21.98 -17.97 8.04
CA VAL A 498 23.02 -19.00 7.92
C VAL A 498 22.96 -20.02 9.06
N ASN A 499 22.61 -19.59 10.27
CA ASN A 499 22.44 -20.49 11.41
C ASN A 499 21.14 -21.30 11.30
N GLN A 500 20.06 -20.67 10.84
CA GLN A 500 18.79 -21.37 10.59
C GLN A 500 18.91 -22.46 9.54
N SER A 501 19.66 -22.26 8.46
CA SER A 501 19.86 -23.31 7.44
C SER A 501 20.64 -24.51 8.00
N LYS A 502 21.68 -24.27 8.82
CA LYS A 502 22.47 -25.34 9.45
C LYS A 502 21.69 -26.16 10.48
N ASP A 503 20.77 -25.53 11.21
CA ASP A 503 19.93 -26.23 12.20
C ASP A 503 18.92 -27.17 11.53
N VAL A 504 18.43 -26.84 10.33
CA VAL A 504 17.51 -27.70 9.56
C VAL A 504 18.21 -28.98 9.06
N ASP A 505 19.49 -28.90 8.72
CA ASP A 505 20.29 -30.07 8.28
C ASP A 505 20.61 -31.06 9.42
N MET A 506 20.37 -30.69 10.68
CA MET A 506 20.65 -31.49 11.88
C MET A 506 19.39 -32.01 12.61
N ALA A 507 18.19 -31.82 12.03
CA ALA A 507 16.92 -32.14 12.67
C ALA A 507 16.61 -33.66 12.70
N GLY A 508 17.24 -34.35 13.64
CA GLY A 508 16.89 -35.70 14.13
C GLY A 508 16.82 -35.78 15.66
N SER A 509 16.50 -34.68 16.35
CA SER A 509 16.41 -34.64 17.82
C SER A 509 15.19 -33.85 18.28
N ASP A 510 14.25 -34.55 18.92
CA ASP A 510 12.90 -34.15 19.33
C ASP A 510 12.83 -33.17 20.52
N ASN A 511 13.64 -32.11 20.54
CA ASN A 511 13.51 -31.05 21.54
C ASN A 511 13.76 -29.68 20.91
N ASN A 512 12.70 -29.01 20.48
CA ASN A 512 12.80 -27.58 20.16
C ASN A 512 11.54 -26.87 20.66
N ASP A 513 11.71 -25.98 21.63
CA ASP A 513 10.85 -24.81 21.81
C ASP A 513 11.00 -23.96 20.54
N GLY A 514 10.35 -24.39 19.45
CA GLY A 514 10.54 -23.85 18.12
C GLY A 514 10.09 -22.40 18.06
N ILE A 515 10.98 -21.51 17.62
CA ILE A 515 10.62 -20.12 17.27
C ILE A 515 9.42 -20.19 16.31
N PRO A 516 8.27 -19.52 16.63
CA PRO A 516 7.11 -19.48 15.75
C PRO A 516 7.50 -19.10 14.32
N GLU A 517 6.89 -19.73 13.31
CA GLU A 517 7.27 -19.51 11.90
C GLU A 517 7.27 -18.03 11.50
N GLY A 518 6.33 -17.23 12.01
CA GLY A 518 6.27 -15.79 11.76
C GLY A 518 7.43 -14.98 12.33
N ARG A 519 8.19 -15.53 13.29
CA ARG A 519 9.39 -14.91 13.86
C ARG A 519 10.68 -15.37 13.18
N LYS A 520 10.64 -16.40 12.33
CA LYS A 520 11.80 -16.84 11.55
C LYS A 520 12.08 -15.84 10.43
N LEU A 521 13.36 -15.58 10.17
CA LEU A 521 13.78 -14.66 9.14
C LEU A 521 13.79 -15.38 7.79
N ARG A 522 12.91 -14.97 6.87
CA ARG A 522 12.71 -15.64 5.59
C ARG A 522 13.13 -14.77 4.41
N ALA A 523 13.45 -15.41 3.29
CA ALA A 523 13.61 -14.70 2.03
C ALA A 523 12.26 -14.16 1.56
N ILE A 524 12.20 -12.89 1.13
CA ILE A 524 10.95 -12.37 0.55
C ILE A 524 10.57 -13.12 -0.73
N GLY A 525 11.54 -13.71 -1.43
CA GLY A 525 11.31 -14.51 -2.64
C GLY A 525 10.46 -15.76 -2.39
N ASP A 526 10.48 -16.32 -1.17
CA ASP A 526 9.65 -17.47 -0.83
C ASP A 526 8.15 -17.14 -0.88
N ARG A 527 7.79 -15.87 -0.62
CA ARG A 527 6.41 -15.38 -0.72
C ARG A 527 5.85 -15.50 -2.13
N TYR A 528 6.68 -15.50 -3.17
CA TYR A 528 6.19 -15.63 -4.54
C TYR A 528 5.35 -16.91 -4.73
N LYS A 529 5.83 -18.05 -4.20
CA LYS A 529 5.10 -19.32 -4.30
C LYS A 529 3.84 -19.32 -3.44
N GLU A 530 3.91 -18.73 -2.25
CA GLU A 530 2.76 -18.62 -1.34
C GLU A 530 1.67 -17.72 -1.93
N GLN A 531 2.04 -16.59 -2.54
CA GLN A 531 1.11 -15.68 -3.20
C GLN A 531 0.41 -16.34 -4.40
N ILE A 532 1.13 -17.15 -5.19
CA ILE A 532 0.52 -17.93 -6.27
C ILE A 532 -0.47 -18.95 -5.70
N ALA A 533 -0.10 -19.66 -4.63
CA ALA A 533 -0.98 -20.62 -3.98
C ALA A 533 -2.23 -19.94 -3.41
N GLU A 534 -2.07 -18.81 -2.72
CA GLU A 534 -3.17 -17.96 -2.23
C GLU A 534 -4.09 -17.54 -3.38
N ASP A 535 -3.54 -17.01 -4.47
CA ASP A 535 -4.30 -16.56 -5.63
C ASP A 535 -5.12 -17.68 -6.28
N VAL A 536 -4.53 -18.87 -6.47
CA VAL A 536 -5.24 -20.05 -7.00
C VAL A 536 -6.34 -20.51 -6.05
N VAL A 537 -6.07 -20.56 -4.74
CA VAL A 537 -7.08 -20.96 -3.74
C VAL A 537 -8.24 -19.97 -3.72
N TRP A 538 -7.95 -18.67 -3.72
CA TRP A 538 -8.99 -17.63 -3.78
C TRP A 538 -9.76 -17.69 -5.11
N ASP A 539 -9.10 -18.01 -6.23
CA ASP A 539 -9.78 -18.21 -7.51
C ASP A 539 -10.80 -19.36 -7.45
N ILE A 540 -10.46 -20.45 -6.76
CA ILE A 540 -11.36 -21.60 -6.55
C ILE A 540 -12.51 -21.22 -5.61
N ILE A 541 -12.23 -20.48 -4.53
CA ILE A 541 -13.27 -20.01 -3.60
C ILE A 541 -14.26 -19.09 -4.32
N ASP A 542 -13.77 -18.15 -5.14
CA ASP A 542 -14.59 -17.26 -5.97
C ASP A 542 -15.50 -18.07 -6.91
N GLU A 543 -14.97 -19.12 -7.56
CA GLU A 543 -15.75 -20.02 -8.43
C GLU A 543 -16.86 -20.74 -7.66
N VAL A 544 -16.57 -21.27 -6.47
CA VAL A 544 -17.56 -21.98 -5.63
C VAL A 544 -18.66 -21.04 -5.13
N ASP A 545 -18.30 -19.81 -4.76
CA ASP A 545 -19.27 -18.78 -4.36
C ASP A 545 -20.20 -18.44 -5.53
N PHE A 546 -19.64 -18.18 -6.72
CA PHE A 546 -20.43 -17.94 -7.93
C PHE A 546 -21.27 -19.15 -8.36
N PHE A 547 -20.74 -20.37 -8.27
CA PHE A 547 -21.48 -21.61 -8.52
C PHE A 547 -22.69 -21.74 -7.60
N THR A 548 -22.52 -21.44 -6.31
CA THR A 548 -23.61 -21.47 -5.32
C THR A 548 -24.67 -20.41 -5.61
N GLN A 549 -24.25 -19.22 -6.05
CA GLN A 549 -25.16 -18.14 -6.45
C GLN A 549 -25.95 -18.48 -7.72
N ASP A 550 -25.36 -19.25 -8.64
CA ASP A 550 -25.98 -19.69 -9.90
C ASP A 550 -26.95 -20.88 -9.75
N GLY A 551 -27.20 -21.33 -8.53
CA GLY A 551 -28.08 -22.47 -8.25
C GLY A 551 -27.35 -23.81 -8.18
N GLY A 552 -26.03 -23.79 -8.13
CA GLY A 552 -25.19 -24.99 -7.98
C GLY A 552 -25.41 -25.99 -9.11
N TRP A 553 -25.64 -27.25 -8.74
CA TRP A 553 -25.83 -28.35 -9.70
C TRP A 553 -27.09 -28.23 -10.56
N ASP A 554 -28.04 -27.37 -10.18
CA ASP A 554 -29.25 -27.09 -10.96
C ASP A 554 -28.99 -26.07 -12.08
N TYR A 555 -27.76 -25.53 -12.21
CA TYR A 555 -27.39 -24.58 -13.24
C TYR A 555 -27.47 -25.20 -14.64
N ARG A 556 -28.41 -24.70 -15.46
CA ARG A 556 -28.68 -25.21 -16.82
C ARG A 556 -27.93 -24.48 -17.93
N GLY A 557 -26.96 -23.63 -17.59
CA GLY A 557 -26.18 -22.87 -18.58
C GLY A 557 -26.87 -21.63 -19.13
N GLU A 558 -28.08 -21.29 -18.66
CA GLU A 558 -28.74 -20.04 -18.98
C GLU A 558 -28.29 -18.99 -17.95
N PHE A 559 -27.59 -17.96 -18.43
CA PHE A 559 -27.34 -16.75 -17.66
C PHE A 559 -28.69 -16.15 -17.26
N ASP A 560 -29.01 -16.10 -15.97
CA ASP A 560 -30.24 -15.45 -15.47
C ASP A 560 -29.97 -13.94 -15.31
N PRO A 561 -30.46 -13.08 -16.24
CA PRO A 561 -30.29 -11.63 -16.14
C PRO A 561 -31.05 -11.02 -14.95
N SER A 562 -31.84 -11.79 -14.19
CA SER A 562 -32.52 -11.33 -12.99
C SER A 562 -31.64 -11.33 -11.73
N ILE A 563 -30.50 -12.04 -11.73
CA ILE A 563 -29.51 -12.01 -10.65
C ILE A 563 -28.61 -10.76 -10.75
N SER A 564 -28.46 -10.19 -11.95
CA SER A 564 -27.67 -8.98 -12.21
C SER A 564 -28.45 -7.66 -12.05
N ALA A 565 -29.57 -7.66 -11.32
CA ALA A 565 -30.41 -6.49 -11.08
C ALA A 565 -29.76 -5.37 -10.22
N ILE A 566 -28.43 -5.29 -10.17
CA ILE A 566 -27.69 -4.09 -9.78
C ILE A 566 -27.44 -3.29 -11.06
N LYS A 567 -28.15 -2.16 -11.16
CA LYS A 567 -28.06 -1.17 -12.24
C LYS A 567 -26.60 -0.85 -12.61
N ALA A 568 -26.35 -0.85 -13.93
CA ALA A 568 -25.06 -0.58 -14.60
C ALA A 568 -23.96 -1.59 -14.27
N THR A 569 -23.77 -2.57 -15.16
CA THR A 569 -22.56 -3.38 -15.18
C THR A 569 -21.34 -2.46 -15.28
N PRO A 570 -20.37 -2.54 -14.35
CA PRO A 570 -19.17 -1.73 -14.44
C PRO A 570 -18.39 -2.17 -15.68
N THR A 571 -18.18 -1.23 -16.61
CA THR A 571 -17.28 -1.43 -17.74
C THR A 571 -15.84 -1.19 -17.28
N ALA A 572 -14.87 -1.83 -17.92
CA ALA A 572 -13.46 -1.48 -17.74
C ALA A 572 -13.27 0.02 -18.01
N ARG A 573 -12.62 0.72 -17.08
CA ARG A 573 -12.46 2.18 -17.09
C ARG A 573 -10.99 2.58 -17.16
N GLY A 574 -10.08 1.74 -16.66
CA GLY A 574 -8.65 2.00 -16.63
C GLY A 574 -8.06 2.07 -18.04
N MET A 575 -8.36 1.07 -18.88
CA MET A 575 -7.87 1.01 -20.26
C MET A 575 -8.71 1.82 -21.27
N ALA A 576 -9.98 2.09 -20.97
CA ALA A 576 -10.88 2.83 -21.86
C ALA A 576 -10.68 4.36 -21.83
N GLY A 577 -9.93 4.89 -20.84
CA GLY A 577 -9.82 6.32 -20.54
C GLY A 577 -8.52 7.01 -21.00
N GLY A 578 -7.91 6.61 -22.11
CA GLY A 578 -6.74 7.33 -22.64
C GLY A 578 -6.28 6.89 -24.01
N LEU A 579 -6.72 7.62 -25.04
CA LEU A 579 -5.91 7.84 -26.24
C LEU A 579 -5.62 9.34 -26.27
N ASP A 580 -4.39 9.74 -25.95
CA ASP A 580 -3.85 10.93 -26.59
C ASP A 580 -3.56 10.52 -28.03
N ASP A 581 -4.18 11.25 -28.96
CA ASP A 581 -3.93 11.33 -30.40
C ASP A 581 -3.91 10.02 -31.22
N GLY A 582 -5.10 9.68 -31.73
CA GLY A 582 -5.25 8.95 -32.99
C GLY A 582 -5.53 7.45 -32.84
N VAL A 583 -6.69 7.05 -33.37
CA VAL A 583 -7.19 5.66 -33.51
C VAL A 583 -7.87 5.10 -32.25
N GLY A 584 -9.05 5.65 -31.96
CA GLY A 584 -10.05 4.99 -31.13
C GLY A 584 -10.56 3.70 -31.80
N VAL A 585 -10.48 2.58 -31.09
CA VAL A 585 -11.31 1.41 -31.39
C VAL A 585 -12.55 1.52 -30.51
N GLU A 586 -13.62 1.97 -31.13
CA GLU A 586 -14.97 2.04 -30.59
C GLU A 586 -15.47 0.60 -30.35
N VAL A 587 -15.47 0.15 -29.09
CA VAL A 587 -16.06 -1.14 -28.73
C VAL A 587 -17.57 -0.95 -28.59
N GLY A 588 -18.30 -1.26 -29.67
CA GLY A 588 -19.71 -1.63 -29.60
C GLY A 588 -20.71 -0.75 -30.34
N ARG A 589 -20.75 -0.86 -31.67
CA ARG A 589 -22.00 -0.81 -32.45
C ARG A 589 -21.83 -1.53 -33.80
N ARG A 590 -22.23 -2.79 -33.83
CA ARG A 590 -22.76 -3.48 -35.03
C ARG A 590 -23.87 -4.42 -34.54
N TYR A 591 -25.08 -3.89 -34.39
CA TYR A 591 -26.20 -4.07 -35.31
C TYR A 591 -27.13 -2.86 -35.18
#